data_AF-A0A5R2N1P5-F1
#
_entry.id   AF-A0A5R2N1P5-F1
#
_cell.length_a   1.000
_cell.length_b   1.000
_cell.length_c   1.000
_cell.angle_alpha   90.00
_cell.angle_beta   90.00
_cell.angle_gamma   90.00
#
_symmetry.space_group_name_H-M   'P 1'
#
loop_
_entity.id
_entity.type
_entity.pdbx_description
1 polymer ?
#
loop_
_entity_poly.entity_id
_entity_poly.type
_entity_poly.pdbx_seq_one_letter_code
_entity_poly.pdbx_strand_id
1 'polypeptide(L)'
;FIPVLLMGGVIGRIFNEFAVVVTVAILASMFVSLTLTPMLCSRLLSVTKADREAHGAGHKRDLITRGYDRILSFCLRHTFLVFLVFIGTAAASVWLIEVSPKGFFPQEDIGQISVTTIARQDISFDAMAKLQGQVASVFSKSPY
;
A
#
# COMPACT_ATOMS: atom_id res chain seq x y z
N PHE A 1 -13.51 0.01 -3.51
CA PHE A 1 -13.11 1.37 -3.04
C PHE A 1 -14.28 2.27 -2.67
N ILE A 2 -15.53 2.01 -3.11
CA ILE A 2 -16.71 2.85 -2.77
C ILE A 2 -16.94 3.06 -1.26
N PRO A 3 -16.83 2.05 -0.37
CA PRO A 3 -17.03 2.29 1.07
C PRO A 3 -16.00 3.26 1.67
N VAL A 4 -14.78 3.30 1.14
CA VAL A 4 -13.72 4.22 1.57
C VAL A 4 -14.05 5.67 1.19
N LEU A 5 -14.74 5.87 0.05
CA LEU A 5 -15.22 7.21 -0.34
C LEU A 5 -16.27 7.76 0.62
N LEU A 6 -17.02 6.88 1.27
CA LEU A 6 -18.09 7.23 2.20
C LEU A 6 -17.59 7.37 3.66
N MET A 7 -16.30 7.14 3.92
CA MET A 7 -15.72 7.36 5.26
C MET A 7 -15.58 8.86 5.53
N GLY A 8 -16.16 9.32 6.64
CA GLY A 8 -15.98 10.68 7.14
C GLY A 8 -14.67 10.89 7.91
N GLY A 9 -14.43 12.12 8.36
CA GLY A 9 -13.27 12.48 9.19
C GLY A 9 -12.01 12.85 8.40
N VAL A 10 -10.90 13.06 9.12
CA VAL A 10 -9.60 13.44 8.53
C VAL A 10 -8.99 12.26 7.76
N ILE A 11 -9.10 11.05 8.32
CA ILE A 11 -8.69 9.79 7.69
C ILE A 11 -9.44 9.62 6.36
N GLY A 12 -10.77 9.77 6.39
CA GLY A 12 -11.61 9.68 5.21
C GLY A 12 -11.15 10.58 4.08
N ARG A 13 -10.78 11.84 4.36
CA ARG A 13 -10.31 12.79 3.35
C ARG A 13 -9.03 12.35 2.64
N ILE A 14 -8.02 11.89 3.39
CA ILE A 14 -6.75 11.43 2.81
C ILE A 14 -6.96 10.16 1.96
N PHE A 15 -7.74 9.21 2.46
CA PHE A 15 -8.03 7.98 1.72
C PHE A 15 -9.03 8.16 0.58
N ASN A 16 -9.87 9.21 0.61
CA ASN A 16 -10.83 9.51 -0.45
C ASN A 16 -10.10 9.88 -1.74
N GLU A 17 -9.07 10.73 -1.68
CA GLU A 17 -8.26 11.09 -2.85
C GLU A 17 -7.66 9.85 -3.53
N PHE A 18 -7.07 8.95 -2.74
CA PHE A 18 -6.55 7.66 -3.24
C PHE A 18 -7.66 6.79 -3.83
N ALA A 19 -8.79 6.66 -3.13
CA ALA A 19 -9.91 5.83 -3.56
C ALA A 19 -10.54 6.33 -4.87
N VAL A 20 -10.65 7.65 -5.08
CA VAL A 20 -11.14 8.25 -6.32
C VAL A 20 -10.20 7.88 -7.48
N VAL A 21 -8.89 8.10 -7.33
CA VAL A 21 -7.91 7.82 -8.38
C VAL A 21 -7.95 6.35 -8.80
N VAL A 22 -7.93 5.42 -7.84
CA VAL A 22 -7.97 3.98 -8.15
C VAL A 22 -9.28 3.59 -8.80
N THR A 23 -10.41 4.13 -8.33
CA THR A 23 -11.73 3.81 -8.92
C THR A 23 -11.82 4.30 -10.36
N VAL A 24 -11.42 5.54 -10.63
CA VAL A 24 -11.41 6.11 -12.00
C VAL A 24 -10.44 5.35 -12.89
N ALA A 25 -9.26 4.99 -12.39
CA ALA A 25 -8.28 4.20 -13.14
C ALA A 25 -8.82 2.82 -13.54
N ILE A 26 -9.50 2.11 -12.63
CA ILE A 26 -10.12 0.81 -12.92
C ILE A 26 -11.23 0.95 -13.96
N LEU A 27 -12.08 1.98 -13.85
CA LEU A 27 -13.15 2.22 -14.83
C LEU A 27 -12.60 2.56 -16.22
N ALA A 28 -11.57 3.41 -16.29
CA ALA A 28 -10.89 3.71 -17.54
C ALA A 28 -10.22 2.46 -18.13
N SER A 29 -9.55 1.65 -17.30
CA SER A 29 -8.93 0.38 -17.72
C SER A 29 -9.97 -0.62 -18.23
N MET A 30 -11.12 -0.75 -17.57
CA MET A 30 -12.23 -1.57 -18.02
C MET A 30 -12.75 -1.08 -19.38
N PHE A 31 -12.95 0.23 -19.54
CA PHE A 31 -13.40 0.82 -20.79
C PHE A 31 -12.42 0.53 -21.95
N VAL A 32 -11.12 0.74 -21.71
CA VAL A 32 -10.06 0.46 -22.68
C VAL A 32 -9.98 -1.04 -23.00
N SER A 33 -10.08 -1.91 -21.99
CA SER A 33 -10.02 -3.36 -22.15
C SER A 33 -11.20 -3.92 -22.94
N LEU A 34 -12.37 -3.29 -22.89
CA LEU A 34 -13.56 -3.74 -23.61
C LEU A 34 -13.67 -3.15 -25.02
N THR A 35 -13.01 -2.02 -25.29
CA THR A 35 -13.14 -1.31 -26.57
C THR A 35 -11.85 -1.38 -27.38
N LEU A 36 -10.77 -0.80 -26.86
CA LEU A 36 -9.53 -0.60 -27.57
C LEU A 36 -8.72 -1.89 -27.64
N THR A 37 -8.65 -2.67 -26.57
CA THR A 37 -7.92 -3.95 -26.56
C THR A 37 -8.44 -4.92 -27.62
N PRO A 38 -9.74 -5.24 -27.72
CA PRO A 38 -10.22 -6.13 -28.78
C PRO A 38 -10.07 -5.52 -30.19
N MET A 39 -10.21 -4.20 -30.34
CA MET A 39 -9.98 -3.52 -31.63
C MET A 39 -8.51 -3.62 -32.08
N LEU A 40 -7.57 -3.44 -31.18
CA LEU A 40 -6.14 -3.57 -31.47
C LEU A 40 -5.77 -5.04 -31.70
N CYS A 41 -6.33 -5.98 -30.93
CA CYS A 41 -6.12 -7.40 -31.16
C CYS A 41 -6.67 -7.85 -32.53
N SER A 42 -7.77 -7.30 -33.03
CA SER A 42 -8.28 -7.68 -34.36
C SER A 42 -7.49 -7.06 -35.52
N ARG A 43 -6.89 -5.89 -35.30
CA ARG A 43 -6.24 -5.11 -36.38
C ARG A 43 -4.72 -5.22 -36.41
N LEU A 44 -4.08 -5.36 -35.26
CA LEU A 44 -2.62 -5.38 -35.11
C LEU A 44 -2.07 -6.80 -34.92
N LEU A 45 -2.89 -7.73 -34.44
CA LEU A 45 -2.45 -9.11 -34.23
C LEU A 45 -2.52 -9.88 -35.55
N SER A 46 -1.42 -9.88 -36.29
CA SER A 46 -1.25 -10.77 -37.43
C SER A 46 -0.94 -12.18 -36.92
N VAL A 47 -1.85 -13.12 -37.16
CA VAL A 47 -1.61 -14.55 -36.86
C VAL A 47 -0.59 -15.07 -37.87
N THR A 48 0.69 -14.87 -37.57
CA THR A 48 1.77 -15.50 -38.33
C THR A 48 1.81 -16.96 -37.91
N LYS A 49 1.60 -17.87 -38.86
CA LYS A 49 1.64 -19.34 -38.64
C LYS A 49 2.94 -19.84 -37.97
N ALA A 50 3.99 -19.00 -37.91
CA ALA A 50 5.25 -19.25 -37.23
C ALA A 50 5.13 -19.40 -35.69
N ASP A 51 4.10 -18.85 -35.05
CA ASP A 51 3.92 -19.01 -33.58
C ASP A 51 3.38 -20.39 -33.18
N ARG A 52 2.97 -21.22 -34.15
CA ARG A 52 2.59 -22.62 -33.90
C ARG A 52 3.81 -23.50 -33.61
N GLU A 53 5.02 -23.08 -33.99
CA GLU A 53 6.28 -23.80 -33.77
C GLU A 53 7.17 -23.17 -32.69
N ALA A 54 6.85 -21.97 -32.18
CA ALA A 54 7.53 -21.36 -31.03
C ALA A 54 7.20 -22.05 -29.67
N HIS A 55 6.89 -23.35 -29.70
CA HIS A 55 6.71 -24.23 -28.55
C HIS A 55 8.01 -24.54 -27.77
N GLY A 56 9.09 -23.78 -27.97
CA GLY A 56 10.29 -23.83 -27.13
C GLY A 56 10.05 -23.34 -25.69
N ALA A 57 9.08 -22.44 -25.49
CA ALA A 57 8.61 -22.01 -24.17
C ALA A 57 7.48 -22.89 -23.59
N GLY A 58 6.95 -23.82 -24.40
CA GLY A 58 5.84 -24.70 -24.04
C GLY A 58 6.21 -25.66 -22.91
N HIS A 59 7.40 -26.24 -22.95
CA HIS A 59 7.84 -27.22 -21.95
C HIS A 59 8.02 -26.61 -20.54
N LYS A 60 8.52 -25.38 -20.42
CA LYS A 60 8.66 -24.71 -19.11
C LYS A 60 7.32 -24.29 -18.52
N ARG A 61 6.40 -23.80 -19.37
CA ARG A 61 5.02 -23.49 -18.96
C ARG A 61 4.27 -24.76 -18.54
N ASP A 62 4.46 -25.86 -19.29
CA ASP A 62 3.86 -27.16 -18.99
C ASP A 62 4.37 -27.75 -17.67
N LEU A 63 5.65 -27.58 -17.32
CA LEU A 63 6.18 -27.97 -16.01
C LEU A 63 5.53 -27.23 -14.84
N ILE A 64 5.32 -25.91 -14.98
CA ILE A 64 4.65 -25.09 -13.95
C ILE A 64 3.18 -25.50 -13.82
N THR A 65 2.48 -25.70 -14.94
CA THR A 65 1.08 -26.14 -14.95
C THR A 65 0.93 -27.52 -14.32
N ARG A 66 1.77 -28.49 -14.69
CA ARG A 66 1.76 -29.85 -14.10
C ARG A 66 2.11 -29.83 -12.61
N GLY A 67 3.03 -28.95 -12.19
CA GLY A 67 3.35 -28.73 -10.79
C GLY A 67 2.15 -28.19 -10.00
N TYR A 68 1.48 -27.19 -10.55
CA TYR A 68 0.26 -26.63 -9.99
C TYR A 68 -0.86 -27.69 -9.88
N ASP A 69 -1.11 -28.47 -10.93
CA ASP A 69 -2.14 -29.53 -10.93
C ASP A 69 -1.89 -30.60 -9.87
N ARG A 70 -0.61 -30.97 -9.66
CA ARG A 70 -0.23 -31.94 -8.63
C ARG A 70 -0.48 -31.41 -7.23
N ILE A 71 -0.12 -30.15 -6.97
CA ILE A 71 -0.36 -29.49 -5.68
C ILE A 71 -1.86 -29.32 -5.45
N LEU A 72 -2.60 -28.88 -6.47
CA LEU A 72 -4.05 -28.70 -6.39
C LEU A 72 -4.75 -30.04 -6.10
N SER A 73 -4.37 -31.11 -6.80
CA SER A 73 -4.92 -32.45 -6.55
C SER A 73 -4.63 -32.95 -5.14
N PHE A 74 -3.42 -32.66 -4.61
CA PHE A 74 -3.08 -32.97 -3.22
C PHE A 74 -3.93 -32.18 -2.22
N CYS A 75 -4.11 -30.87 -2.45
CA CYS A 75 -4.95 -30.02 -1.62
C CYS A 75 -6.42 -30.48 -1.61
N LEU A 76 -6.96 -30.85 -2.78
CA LEU A 76 -8.33 -31.36 -2.90
C LEU A 76 -8.50 -32.75 -2.27
N ARG A 77 -7.46 -33.58 -2.22
CA ARG A 77 -7.52 -34.88 -1.54
C ARG A 77 -7.41 -34.76 -0.02
N HIS A 78 -6.69 -33.76 0.47
CA HIS A 78 -6.47 -33.50 1.90
C HIS A 78 -7.22 -32.24 2.37
N THR A 79 -8.51 -32.13 2.06
CA THR A 79 -9.35 -30.96 2.39
C THR A 79 -9.31 -30.60 3.87
N PHE A 80 -9.29 -31.58 4.77
CA PHE A 80 -9.20 -31.35 6.21
C PHE A 80 -7.88 -30.67 6.62
N LEU A 81 -6.76 -31.06 6.01
CA LEU A 81 -5.45 -30.43 6.27
C LEU A 81 -5.44 -29.00 5.74
N VAL A 82 -5.96 -28.78 4.53
CA VAL A 82 -6.08 -27.43 3.94
C VAL A 82 -6.97 -26.53 4.81
N PHE A 83 -8.06 -27.08 5.36
CA PHE A 83 -8.93 -26.35 6.29
C PHE A 83 -8.22 -25.99 7.59
N LEU A 84 -7.43 -26.90 8.18
CA LEU A 84 -6.61 -26.57 9.36
C LEU A 84 -5.58 -25.48 9.06
N VAL A 85 -4.93 -25.53 7.90
CA VAL A 85 -4.00 -24.47 7.48
C VAL A 85 -4.73 -23.14 7.33
N PHE A 86 -5.93 -23.12 6.74
CA PHE A 86 -6.76 -21.92 6.64
C PHE A 86 -7.09 -21.33 8.02
N ILE A 87 -7.52 -22.17 8.97
CA ILE A 87 -7.80 -21.72 10.34
C ILE A 87 -6.52 -21.20 11.02
N GLY A 88 -5.39 -21.89 10.84
CA GLY A 88 -4.09 -21.47 11.36
C GLY A 88 -3.64 -20.12 10.82
N THR A 89 -3.75 -19.89 9.51
CA THR A 89 -3.38 -18.60 8.90
C THR A 89 -4.34 -17.48 9.28
N ALA A 90 -5.64 -17.76 9.42
CA ALA A 90 -6.62 -16.79 9.92
C ALA A 90 -6.33 -16.40 11.37
N ALA A 91 -6.07 -17.36 12.26
CA ALA A 91 -5.72 -17.10 13.65
C ALA A 91 -4.39 -16.32 13.77
N ALA A 92 -3.38 -16.71 13.00
CA ALA A 92 -2.11 -15.98 12.94
C ALA A 92 -2.29 -14.53 12.46
N SER A 93 -3.20 -14.30 11.49
CA SER A 93 -3.52 -12.95 11.00
C SER A 93 -4.16 -12.09 12.09
N VAL A 94 -5.11 -12.63 12.85
CA VAL A 94 -5.74 -11.92 13.98
C VAL A 94 -4.72 -11.60 15.07
N TRP A 95 -3.89 -12.58 15.45
CA TRP A 95 -2.82 -12.39 16.42
C TRP A 95 -1.85 -11.28 15.99
N LEU A 96 -1.48 -11.24 14.70
CA LEU A 96 -0.59 -10.21 14.17
C LEU A 96 -1.22 -8.82 14.21
N ILE A 97 -2.53 -8.71 13.97
CA ILE A 97 -3.27 -7.44 14.07
C ILE A 97 -3.27 -6.91 15.52
N GLU A 98 -3.36 -7.79 16.51
CA GLU A 98 -3.35 -7.40 17.93
C GLU A 98 -1.96 -6.98 18.41
N VAL A 99 -0.92 -7.69 18.00
CA VAL A 99 0.47 -7.42 18.42
C VAL A 99 1.06 -6.20 17.72
N SER A 100 0.60 -5.88 16.50
CA SER A 100 1.15 -4.78 15.73
C SER A 100 0.81 -3.41 16.37
N PRO A 101 1.82 -2.58 16.69
CA PRO A 101 1.58 -1.26 17.25
C PRO A 101 0.82 -0.39 16.23
N LYS A 102 -0.21 0.31 16.70
CA LYS A 102 -1.04 1.19 15.88
C LYS A 102 -0.42 2.58 15.87
N GLY A 103 0.08 2.99 14.70
CA GLY A 103 0.50 4.37 14.43
C GLY A 103 -0.48 5.04 13.45
N PHE A 104 -0.70 6.35 13.60
CA PHE A 104 -1.59 7.10 12.71
C PHE A 104 -0.89 7.50 11.41
N PHE A 105 0.32 8.05 11.53
CA PHE A 105 1.28 8.28 10.45
C PHE A 105 2.70 8.15 11.03
N PRO A 106 3.68 7.67 10.24
CA PRO A 106 5.08 7.81 10.62
C PRO A 106 5.41 9.30 10.74
N GLN A 107 6.23 9.65 11.73
CA GLN A 107 6.76 11.01 11.81
C GLN A 107 7.78 11.17 10.68
N GLU A 108 7.51 12.10 9.77
CA GLU A 108 8.43 12.49 8.72
C GLU A 108 9.28 13.66 9.19
N ASP A 109 10.57 13.65 8.84
CA ASP A 109 11.43 14.80 9.03
C ASP A 109 11.14 15.84 7.94
N ILE A 110 10.49 16.92 8.33
CA ILE A 110 10.17 18.06 7.45
C ILE A 110 11.22 19.17 7.52
N GLY A 111 12.36 18.94 8.17
CA GLY A 111 13.42 19.94 8.35
C GLY A 111 13.01 21.13 9.22
N GLN A 112 11.95 20.98 10.04
CA GLN A 112 11.46 22.01 10.95
C GLN A 112 11.46 21.50 12.39
N ILE A 113 12.05 22.29 13.29
CA ILE A 113 12.06 22.02 14.73
C ILE A 113 11.17 23.05 15.41
N SER A 114 10.17 22.59 16.17
CA SER A 114 9.31 23.45 16.99
C SER A 114 9.74 23.35 18.45
N VAL A 115 10.16 24.48 19.05
CA VAL A 115 10.60 24.55 20.44
C VAL A 115 9.65 25.44 21.22
N THR A 116 9.01 24.86 22.24
CA THR A 116 8.14 25.61 23.16
C THR A 116 8.87 25.82 24.48
N THR A 117 9.14 27.08 24.83
CA THR A 117 9.75 27.46 26.11
C THR A 117 8.67 27.74 27.16
N ILE A 118 8.70 27.04 28.29
CA ILE A 118 7.79 27.27 29.43
C ILE A 118 8.61 27.84 30.59
N ALA A 119 8.21 29.00 31.11
CA ALA A 119 8.83 29.68 32.24
C ALA A 119 7.85 29.84 33.41
N ARG A 120 8.29 30.45 34.53
CA ARG A 120 7.41 30.72 35.67
C ARG A 120 6.28 31.67 35.27
N GLN A 121 5.09 31.48 35.84
CA GLN A 121 3.89 32.26 35.51
C GLN A 121 4.00 33.75 35.85
N ASP A 122 4.90 34.12 36.76
CA ASP A 122 5.14 35.50 37.22
C ASP A 122 6.23 36.24 36.42
N ILE A 123 6.78 35.61 35.37
CA ILE A 123 7.84 36.22 34.57
C ILE A 123 7.32 37.40 33.75
N SER A 124 8.09 38.49 33.70
CA SER A 124 7.79 39.62 32.82
C SER A 124 8.09 39.28 31.35
N PHE A 125 7.42 39.97 30.43
CA PHE A 125 7.64 39.80 28.99
C PHE A 125 9.12 39.99 28.59
N ASP A 126 9.80 41.00 29.14
CA ASP A 126 11.21 41.28 28.84
C ASP A 126 12.14 40.15 29.29
N ALA A 127 11.87 39.56 30.47
CA ALA A 127 12.64 38.43 30.97
C ALA A 127 12.40 37.16 30.13
N MET A 128 11.17 36.93 29.67
CA MET A 128 10.85 35.83 28.77
C MET A 128 11.53 35.97 27.39
N ALA A 129 11.55 37.19 26.83
CA ALA A 129 12.22 37.47 25.56
C ALA A 129 13.72 37.19 25.62
N LYS A 130 14.39 37.54 26.74
CA LYS A 130 15.81 37.23 26.95
C LYS A 130 16.07 35.72 26.98
N LEU A 131 15.22 34.95 27.68
CA LEU A 131 15.35 33.50 27.75
C LEU A 131 15.12 32.84 26.38
N GLN A 132 14.12 33.29 25.61
CA GLN A 132 13.91 32.81 24.25
C GLN A 132 15.09 33.14 23.32
N GLY A 133 15.66 34.34 23.44
CA GLY A 133 16.86 34.73 22.69
C GLY A 133 18.08 33.85 23.01
N GLN A 134 18.25 33.44 24.27
CA GLN A 134 19.29 32.48 24.65
C GLN A 134 19.08 31.13 23.96
N VAL A 135 17.85 30.59 24.00
CA VAL A 135 17.51 29.33 23.34
C VAL A 135 17.75 29.42 21.82
N ALA A 136 17.31 30.49 21.17
CA ALA A 136 17.55 30.72 19.75
C ALA A 136 19.04 30.76 19.40
N SER A 137 19.87 31.36 20.26
CA SER A 137 21.33 31.45 20.06
C SER A 137 22.05 30.10 20.20
N VAL A 138 21.48 29.16 20.95
CA VAL A 138 22.00 27.79 21.07
C VAL A 138 21.70 27.01 19.78
N PHE A 139 20.46 27.10 19.28
CA PHE A 139 20.08 26.45 18.02
C PHE A 139 20.79 27.05 16.80
N SER A 140 21.03 28.37 16.75
CA SER A 140 21.76 28.98 15.63
C SER A 140 23.25 28.63 15.58
N LYS A 141 23.83 28.20 16.70
CA LYS A 141 25.22 27.69 16.79
C LYS A 141 25.31 26.18 16.65
N SER A 142 24.18 25.48 16.69
CA SER A 142 24.10 24.05 16.40
C SER A 142 24.22 23.85 14.88
N PRO A 143 25.12 22.97 14.41
CA PRO A 143 25.21 22.62 12.99
C PRO A 143 24.07 21.69 12.49
N TYR A 144 23.10 21.39 13.36
CA TYR A 144 21.84 20.69 13.09
C TYR A 144 20.66 21.60 13.39
#